data_AF-A0A970LEV0-F1
#
_entry.id   AF-A0A970LEV0-F1
#
_cell.length_a   1.000
_cell.length_b   1.000
_cell.length_c   1.000
_cell.angle_alpha   90.00
_cell.angle_beta   90.00
_cell.angle_gamma   90.00
#
_symmetry.space_group_name_H-M   'P 1'
#
loop_
_entity.id
_entity.type
_entity.pdbx_description
1 polymer ?
#
loop_
_entity_poly.entity_id
_entity_poly.type
_entity_poly.pdbx_seq_one_letter_code
_entity_poly.pdbx_strand_id
1 'polypeptide(L)'
;MKYGHLERVKLKLETLSPVFIGSGESLTKKEYIYDRKTKMIYMLDLGKFIGFLAERSLLKAYERYLLQPRNNDLYFFLYENKVEKKDYEKFTLYTLDAGEIISQDKFRGILTFVKGADGLPYIPGSSL
;
A
#
# COMPACT_ATOMS: atom_id res chain seq x y z
N MET A 1 -29.92 -6.62 24.22
CA MET A 1 -31.16 -5.92 24.65
C MET A 1 -32.20 -6.17 23.58
N LYS A 2 -33.37 -6.72 23.95
CA LYS A 2 -34.52 -6.85 23.04
C LYS A 2 -35.22 -5.49 22.93
N TYR A 3 -35.36 -4.96 21.73
CA TYR A 3 -36.23 -3.81 21.44
C TYR A 3 -37.40 -4.33 20.62
N GLY A 4 -38.54 -4.60 21.27
CA GLY A 4 -39.68 -5.28 20.63
C GLY A 4 -39.30 -6.69 20.15
N HIS A 5 -39.52 -6.97 18.86
CA HIS A 5 -39.20 -8.26 18.22
C HIS A 5 -37.73 -8.38 17.75
N LEU A 6 -36.90 -7.35 17.91
CA LEU A 6 -35.50 -7.37 17.50
C LEU A 6 -34.60 -7.91 18.61
N GLU A 7 -33.73 -8.86 18.23
CA GLU A 7 -32.66 -9.38 19.07
C GLU A 7 -31.29 -8.98 18.51
N ARG A 8 -30.41 -8.50 19.40
CA ARG A 8 -29.04 -8.12 19.06
C ARG A 8 -28.06 -9.04 19.78
N VAL A 9 -27.22 -9.72 19.00
CA VAL A 9 -26.14 -10.57 19.49
C VAL A 9 -24.80 -9.86 19.26
N LYS A 10 -23.88 -10.01 20.21
CA LYS A 10 -22.50 -9.53 20.07
C LYS A 10 -21.61 -10.70 19.64
N LEU A 11 -20.97 -10.56 18.48
CA LEU A 11 -20.00 -11.52 17.97
C LEU A 11 -18.58 -11.06 18.32
N LYS A 12 -17.71 -12.01 18.64
CA LYS A 12 -16.26 -11.82 18.76
C LYS A 12 -15.60 -12.71 17.72
N LEU A 13 -14.78 -12.11 16.87
CA LEU A 13 -14.09 -12.80 15.79
C LEU A 13 -12.60 -12.90 16.11
N GLU A 14 -12.00 -14.04 15.81
CA GLU A 14 -10.58 -14.31 15.92
C GLU A 14 -10.11 -14.95 14.62
N THR A 15 -9.04 -14.41 14.02
CA THR A 15 -8.49 -14.90 12.76
C THR A 15 -7.49 -16.02 13.04
N LEU A 16 -7.75 -17.24 12.55
CA LEU A 16 -6.85 -18.38 12.69
C LEU A 16 -5.87 -18.54 11.50
N SER A 17 -6.06 -17.73 10.46
CA SER A 17 -5.24 -17.70 9.25
C SER A 17 -5.26 -16.30 8.63
N PRO A 18 -4.42 -16.00 7.62
CA PRO A 18 -4.49 -14.71 6.91
C PRO A 18 -5.88 -14.48 6.30
N VAL A 19 -6.47 -13.32 6.60
CA VAL A 19 -7.76 -12.89 6.08
C VAL A 19 -7.56 -11.71 5.12
N PHE A 20 -8.17 -11.80 3.95
CA PHE A 20 -8.17 -10.72 2.96
C PHE A 20 -9.60 -10.41 2.52
N ILE A 21 -10.02 -9.16 2.72
CA ILE A 21 -11.27 -8.60 2.21
C ILE A 21 -10.91 -7.44 1.30
N GLY A 22 -11.13 -7.63 0.01
CA GLY A 22 -10.68 -6.68 -1.01
C GLY A 22 -11.49 -5.38 -1.00
N SER A 23 -10.79 -4.27 -1.22
CA SER A 23 -11.39 -2.96 -1.54
C SER A 23 -11.90 -2.87 -2.99
N GLY A 24 -11.45 -3.78 -3.86
CA GLY A 24 -11.61 -3.68 -5.31
C GLY A 24 -10.46 -2.94 -6.01
N GLU A 25 -9.56 -2.33 -5.25
CA GLU A 25 -8.39 -1.62 -5.77
C GLU A 25 -7.14 -2.52 -5.78
N SER A 26 -6.22 -2.19 -6.68
CA SER A 26 -4.92 -2.85 -6.79
C SER A 26 -3.84 -1.83 -7.08
N LEU A 27 -2.66 -2.06 -6.49
CA LEU A 27 -1.50 -1.21 -6.65
C LEU A 27 -0.49 -1.88 -7.56
N THR A 28 0.00 -1.12 -8.52
CA THR A 28 1.09 -1.49 -9.40
C THR A 28 2.45 -1.21 -8.76
N LYS A 29 3.52 -1.77 -9.33
CA LYS A 29 4.91 -1.53 -8.88
C LYS A 29 5.36 -0.06 -8.94
N LYS A 30 4.56 0.82 -9.55
CA LYS A 30 4.83 2.26 -9.61
C LYS A 30 4.25 3.04 -8.43
N GLU A 31 3.40 2.40 -7.62
CA GLU A 31 2.60 3.08 -6.57
C GLU A 31 3.09 2.78 -5.14
N TYR A 32 4.03 1.84 -4.99
CA TYR A 32 4.68 1.53 -3.72
C TYR A 32 6.17 1.30 -3.93
N ILE A 33 6.94 1.51 -2.86
CA ILE A 33 8.37 1.19 -2.87
C ILE A 33 8.54 -0.20 -2.30
N TYR A 34 9.21 -1.07 -3.04
CA TYR A 34 9.61 -2.37 -2.53
C TYR A 34 11.13 -2.46 -2.42
N ASP A 35 11.63 -2.42 -1.19
CA ASP A 35 13.05 -2.60 -0.89
C ASP A 35 13.33 -4.10 -0.75
N ARG A 36 13.86 -4.69 -1.82
CA ARG A 36 14.21 -6.12 -1.88
C ARG A 36 15.24 -6.54 -0.84
N LYS A 37 16.13 -5.63 -0.41
CA LYS A 37 17.19 -5.96 0.56
C LYS A 37 16.59 -6.18 1.95
N THR A 38 15.64 -5.33 2.32
CA THR A 38 14.97 -5.41 3.63
C THR A 38 13.65 -6.17 3.59
N LYS A 39 13.18 -6.57 2.40
CA LYS A 39 11.85 -7.19 2.16
C LYS A 39 10.70 -6.33 2.70
N MET A 40 10.86 -5.01 2.67
CA MET A 40 9.86 -4.06 3.16
C MET A 40 9.15 -3.38 2.00
N ILE A 41 7.83 -3.24 2.12
CA ILE A 41 7.01 -2.40 1.26
C ILE A 41 6.70 -1.11 2.01
N TYR A 42 6.91 0.04 1.35
CA TYR A 42 6.57 1.35 1.86
C TYR A 42 5.38 1.89 1.05
N MET A 43 4.27 2.10 1.75
CA MET A 43 3.05 2.68 1.18
C MET A 43 3.11 4.19 1.27
N LEU A 44 2.91 4.85 0.14
CA LEU A 44 3.12 6.29 0.01
C LEU A 44 1.91 7.11 0.47
N ASP A 45 2.20 8.24 1.09
CA ASP A 45 1.32 9.40 1.10
C ASP A 45 1.55 10.13 -0.21
N LEU A 46 0.64 9.99 -1.18
CA LEU A 46 0.83 10.58 -2.51
C LEU A 46 0.98 12.10 -2.44
N GLY A 47 0.27 12.78 -1.53
CA GLY A 47 0.36 14.23 -1.38
C GLY A 47 1.76 14.65 -0.93
N LYS A 48 2.27 14.03 0.14
CA LYS A 48 3.63 14.30 0.64
C LYS A 48 4.71 13.86 -0.35
N PHE A 49 4.50 12.75 -1.05
CA PHE A 49 5.43 12.25 -2.05
C PHE A 49 5.58 13.21 -3.23
N ILE A 50 4.47 13.72 -3.77
CA ILE A 50 4.50 14.74 -4.82
C ILE A 50 5.15 16.03 -4.32
N GLY A 51 4.85 16.47 -3.09
CA GLY A 51 5.51 17.62 -2.47
C GLY A 51 7.04 17.45 -2.40
N PHE A 52 7.49 16.29 -1.91
CA PHE A 52 8.92 15.95 -1.84
C PHE A 52 9.59 15.95 -3.23
N LEU A 53 8.93 15.39 -4.25
CA LEU A 53 9.46 15.42 -5.62
C LEU A 53 9.50 16.84 -6.19
N ALA A 54 8.53 17.69 -5.86
CA ALA A 54 8.50 19.10 -6.26
C ALA A 54 9.70 19.87 -5.69
N GLU A 55 9.94 19.74 -4.38
CA GLU A 55 11.08 20.38 -3.69
C GLU A 55 12.44 19.98 -4.31
N ARG A 56 12.54 18.75 -4.82
CA ARG A 56 13.75 18.23 -5.47
C ARG A 56 13.80 18.45 -6.99
N SER A 57 12.85 19.19 -7.56
CA SER A 57 12.73 19.40 -9.02
C SER A 57 12.61 18.11 -9.84
N LEU A 58 12.00 17.06 -9.26
CA LEU A 58 11.90 15.72 -9.85
C LEU A 58 10.56 15.44 -10.55
N LEU A 59 9.57 16.34 -10.48
CA LEU A 59 8.23 16.11 -11.06
C LEU A 59 8.26 15.74 -12.55
N LYS A 60 9.02 16.48 -13.37
CA LYS A 60 9.16 16.15 -14.80
C LYS A 60 9.78 14.78 -15.05
N ALA A 61 10.71 14.35 -14.18
CA ALA A 61 11.31 13.02 -14.28
C ALA A 61 10.28 11.94 -13.89
N TYR A 62 9.49 12.20 -12.84
CA TYR A 62 8.43 11.31 -12.39
C TYR A 62 7.32 11.14 -13.43
N GLU A 63 6.88 12.22 -14.09
CA GLU A 63 5.92 12.16 -15.21
C GLU A 63 6.43 11.26 -16.34
N ARG A 64 7.69 11.44 -16.77
CA ARG A 64 8.31 10.57 -17.78
C ARG A 64 8.36 9.12 -17.32
N TYR A 65 8.69 8.87 -16.05
CA TYR A 65 8.69 7.54 -15.46
C TYR A 65 7.31 6.87 -15.49
N LEU A 66 6.25 7.62 -15.18
CA LEU A 66 4.88 7.10 -15.24
C LEU A 66 4.47 6.71 -16.66
N LEU A 67 4.83 7.52 -17.65
CA LEU A 67 4.52 7.28 -19.08
C LEU A 67 5.34 6.14 -19.71
N GLN A 68 6.46 5.73 -19.10
CA GLN A 68 7.27 4.65 -19.65
C GLN A 68 6.56 3.29 -19.54
N PRO A 69 6.42 2.54 -20.64
CA PRO A 69 5.81 1.21 -20.63
C PRO A 69 6.75 0.12 -20.07
N ARG A 70 8.03 0.44 -19.85
CA ARG A 70 9.01 -0.50 -19.27
C ARG A 70 8.68 -0.82 -17.82
N ASN A 71 9.02 -2.05 -17.44
CA ASN A 71 8.83 -2.71 -16.16
C ASN A 71 9.66 -2.10 -14.99
N ASN A 72 9.79 -0.78 -14.92
CA ASN A 72 10.54 -0.11 -13.86
C ASN A 72 9.63 0.12 -12.65
N ASP A 73 10.04 -0.43 -11.51
CA ASP A 73 9.39 -0.19 -10.23
C ASP A 73 9.80 1.17 -9.65
N LEU A 74 9.02 1.65 -8.68
CA LEU A 74 9.25 2.97 -8.08
C LEU A 74 10.58 3.01 -7.33
N TYR A 75 10.99 1.89 -6.74
CA TYR A 75 12.28 1.78 -6.05
C TYR A 75 13.43 2.15 -6.98
N PHE A 76 13.46 1.61 -8.21
CA PHE A 76 14.50 1.94 -9.18
C PHE A 76 14.47 3.41 -9.61
N PHE A 77 13.29 3.99 -9.84
CA PHE A 77 13.16 5.43 -10.14
C PHE A 77 13.76 6.30 -9.03
N LEU A 78 13.46 5.98 -7.78
CA LEU A 78 13.98 6.72 -6.62
C LEU A 78 15.49 6.58 -6.50
N TYR A 79 16.01 5.36 -6.71
CA TYR A 79 17.45 5.10 -6.73
C TYR A 79 18.18 5.94 -7.79
N GLU A 80 17.70 5.96 -9.04
CA GLU A 80 18.31 6.76 -10.12
C GLU A 80 18.31 8.27 -9.83
N ASN A 81 17.29 8.75 -9.10
CA ASN A 81 17.15 10.16 -8.73
C ASN A 81 17.76 10.49 -7.35
N LYS A 82 18.60 9.60 -6.80
CA LYS A 82 19.32 9.79 -5.53
C LYS A 82 18.37 10.08 -4.36
N VAL A 83 17.23 9.39 -4.32
CA VAL A 83 16.32 9.36 -3.17
C VAL A 83 16.63 8.10 -2.38
N GLU A 84 17.13 8.30 -1.17
CA GLU A 84 17.62 7.20 -0.33
C GLU A 84 16.57 6.79 0.70
N LYS A 85 16.76 5.63 1.32
CA LYS A 85 15.85 5.11 2.35
C LYS A 85 15.58 6.10 3.50
N LYS A 86 16.58 6.90 3.86
CA LYS A 86 16.44 7.97 4.88
C LYS A 86 15.41 9.04 4.51
N ASP A 87 15.10 9.21 3.23
CA ASP A 87 14.09 10.17 2.78
C ASP A 87 12.67 9.60 2.87
N TYR A 88 12.50 8.26 2.92
CA TYR A 88 11.20 7.62 2.77
C TYR A 88 10.23 7.98 3.89
N GLU A 89 10.74 8.23 5.10
CA GLU A 89 9.93 8.65 6.26
C GLU A 89 9.13 9.94 6.00
N LYS A 90 9.59 10.80 5.09
CA LYS A 90 8.94 12.08 4.76
C LYS A 90 7.59 11.88 4.06
N PHE A 91 7.40 10.75 3.39
CA PHE A 91 6.26 10.51 2.52
C PHE A 91 5.68 9.09 2.63
N THR A 92 6.05 8.31 3.64
CA THR A 92 5.49 6.97 3.89
C THR A 92 4.29 7.08 4.85
N LEU A 93 3.15 6.49 4.49
CA LEU A 93 1.99 6.34 5.39
C LEU A 93 2.19 5.20 6.38
N TYR A 94 2.59 4.03 5.86
CA TYR A 94 2.84 2.83 6.65
C TYR A 94 3.74 1.86 5.87
N THR A 95 4.28 0.88 6.58
CA THR A 95 5.14 -0.16 5.99
C THR A 95 4.54 -1.54 6.20
N LEU A 96 4.81 -2.45 5.27
CA LEU A 96 4.43 -3.86 5.37
C LEU A 96 5.68 -4.72 5.22
N ASP A 97 5.78 -5.75 6.04
CA ASP A 97 6.75 -6.84 5.83
C ASP A 97 6.21 -7.73 4.70
N ALA A 98 6.98 -7.84 3.62
CA ALA A 98 6.62 -8.65 2.47
C ALA A 98 6.82 -10.16 2.68
N GLY A 99 7.42 -10.56 3.80
CA GLY A 99 7.80 -11.94 4.11
C GLY A 99 8.63 -12.58 2.99
N GLU A 100 8.49 -13.88 2.80
CA GLU A 100 9.14 -14.62 1.71
C GLU A 100 8.37 -14.56 0.38
N ILE A 101 7.17 -13.96 0.38
CA ILE A 101 6.17 -14.05 -0.70
C ILE A 101 6.65 -13.39 -2.01
N ILE A 102 7.46 -12.32 -1.92
CA ILE A 102 7.90 -11.54 -3.09
C ILE A 102 9.18 -12.10 -3.73
N SER A 103 9.74 -13.20 -3.22
CA SER A 103 10.85 -13.92 -3.87
C SER A 103 10.46 -14.59 -5.20
N GLN A 104 9.16 -14.65 -5.53
CA GLN A 104 8.69 -15.22 -6.78
C GLN A 104 8.72 -14.18 -7.91
N ASP A 105 9.30 -14.55 -9.06
CA ASP A 105 9.36 -13.77 -10.31
C ASP A 105 8.00 -13.30 -10.87
N LYS A 106 6.89 -13.66 -10.21
CA LYS A 106 5.50 -13.38 -10.59
C LYS A 106 4.80 -12.33 -9.73
N PHE A 107 5.48 -11.58 -8.87
CA PHE A 107 4.83 -10.49 -8.14
C PHE A 107 4.37 -9.40 -9.11
N ARG A 108 3.06 -9.24 -9.29
CA ARG A 108 2.44 -8.31 -10.26
C ARG A 108 1.98 -7.00 -9.64
N GLY A 109 1.71 -6.98 -8.35
CA GLY A 109 1.13 -5.84 -7.64
C GLY A 109 0.59 -6.27 -6.27
N ILE A 110 -0.09 -5.34 -5.58
CA ILE A 110 -0.69 -5.56 -4.27
C ILE A 110 -2.20 -5.37 -4.41
N LEU A 111 -2.99 -6.35 -3.98
CA LEU A 111 -4.43 -6.17 -3.79
C LEU A 111 -4.65 -5.49 -2.44
N THR A 112 -5.46 -4.44 -2.38
CA THR A 112 -5.62 -3.67 -1.13
C THR A 112 -6.80 -4.17 -0.31
N PHE A 113 -6.62 -4.15 1.00
CA PHE A 113 -7.65 -4.51 1.96
C PHE A 113 -8.63 -3.34 2.13
N VAL A 114 -9.92 -3.63 2.36
CA VAL A 114 -10.96 -2.61 2.54
C VAL A 114 -10.69 -1.73 3.78
N LYS A 115 -10.83 -0.41 3.61
CA LYS A 115 -10.56 0.58 4.67
C LYS A 115 -11.77 1.50 4.87
N GLY A 116 -11.93 1.99 6.09
CA GLY A 116 -12.87 3.04 6.43
C GLY A 116 -12.43 4.40 5.87
N ALA A 117 -13.28 5.42 6.04
CA ALA A 117 -12.95 6.80 5.66
C ALA A 117 -11.78 7.40 6.48
N ASP A 118 -11.46 6.78 7.62
CA ASP A 118 -10.31 7.07 8.46
C ASP A 118 -9.00 6.42 7.94
N GLY A 119 -9.07 5.62 6.88
CA GLY A 119 -7.94 4.89 6.31
C GLY A 119 -7.54 3.62 7.08
N LEU A 120 -8.34 3.19 8.08
CA LEU A 120 -8.07 2.00 8.86
C LEU A 120 -8.79 0.77 8.28
N PRO A 121 -8.16 -0.42 8.27
CA PRO A 121 -8.78 -1.64 7.77
C PRO A 121 -9.91 -2.13 8.70
N TYR A 122 -10.98 -2.66 8.12
CA TYR A 122 -12.12 -3.23 8.88
C TYR A 122 -12.75 -4.42 8.14
N ILE A 123 -13.56 -5.22 8.85
CA ILE A 123 -14.38 -6.28 8.23
C ILE A 123 -15.80 -5.73 8.01
N PRO A 124 -16.26 -5.56 6.76
CA PRO A 124 -17.62 -5.13 6.49
C PRO A 124 -18.63 -6.15 7.00
N GLY A 125 -19.75 -5.68 7.57
CA GLY A 125 -20.82 -6.56 8.06
C GLY A 125 -21.46 -7.41 6.96
N SER A 126 -21.38 -6.99 5.69
CA SER A 126 -21.82 -7.75 4.52
C SER A 126 -20.87 -8.89 4.12
N SER A 127 -19.66 -8.94 4.68
CA SER A 127 -18.67 -9.99 4.46
C SER A 127 -18.65 -11.05 5.58
N LEU A 128 -19.50 -10.88 6.60
CA LEU A 128 -19.72 -11.81 7.71
C LEU A 128 -20.98 -12.63 7.46
#